data_AF-A0A1B6FMK0-F1
#
_entry.id   AF-A0A1B6FMK0-F1
#
_cell.length_a   1.000
_cell.length_b   1.000
_cell.length_c   1.000
_cell.angle_alpha   90.00
_cell.angle_beta   90.00
_cell.angle_gamma   90.00
#
_symmetry.space_group_name_H-M   'P 1'
#
loop_
_entity.id
_entity.type
_entity.pdbx_description
1 polymer ?
#
loop_
_entity_poly.entity_id
_entity_poly.type
_entity_poly.pdbx_seq_one_letter_code
_entity_poly.pdbx_strand_id
1 'polypeptide(L)'
;TGVQGKAPMEHPRPPSSADSTSGYFSSGVSCADDQAGLSISLQLRRPEVMLFAGKAGDGVGVTSQALLLRTEFLLDYSRHPGHDNLVCSLSGLHIISNNRKPHLVLHPCDLEFSKTFKSEEGLKMLTSVSTIDIHLSATIVHTILDVIEEINLNLQTEEPDPLTNVCHMGSDLEDLWSPKKIAPQMFPQHSVDNVTYGQQCESRLSESLTVCMTKLRVVLELEPAGALTGVKVPVVMVRAAAEASLHDWSSSVHMQGEVQLQVSYYNANVGAWEPLVEPQVEV
;
A
#
# COMPACT_ATOMS: atom_id res chain seq x y z
N THR A 1 59.78 -74.63 -33.17
CA THR A 1 60.48 -75.31 -32.05
C THR A 1 60.57 -74.34 -30.87
N GLY A 2 59.86 -74.64 -29.77
CA GLY A 2 59.96 -74.05 -28.39
C GLY A 2 59.70 -72.53 -28.21
N VAL A 3 58.54 -72.01 -27.75
CA VAL A 3 57.94 -71.98 -26.37
C VAL A 3 58.75 -71.11 -25.39
N GLN A 4 58.29 -70.12 -24.60
CA GLN A 4 57.02 -69.47 -24.17
C GLN A 4 57.45 -68.08 -23.58
N GLY A 5 56.70 -66.97 -23.60
CA GLY A 5 55.42 -66.69 -22.92
C GLY A 5 55.62 -66.00 -21.55
N LYS A 6 55.32 -64.70 -21.39
CA LYS A 6 55.15 -64.03 -20.08
C LYS A 6 54.21 -62.80 -20.16
N ALA A 7 53.16 -62.81 -19.33
CA ALA A 7 52.15 -61.76 -19.12
C ALA A 7 52.42 -60.99 -17.79
N PRO A 8 51.79 -59.81 -17.54
CA PRO A 8 52.16 -58.91 -16.44
C PRO A 8 51.37 -59.18 -15.13
N MET A 9 51.99 -58.88 -13.98
CA MET A 9 51.40 -58.98 -12.63
C MET A 9 51.17 -57.61 -11.99
N GLU A 10 50.04 -57.51 -11.29
CA GLU A 10 49.62 -56.43 -10.37
C GLU A 10 50.46 -56.38 -9.08
N HIS A 11 50.57 -55.19 -8.48
CA HIS A 11 51.17 -54.98 -7.16
C HIS A 11 50.12 -54.65 -6.08
N PRO A 12 50.22 -55.24 -4.86
CA PRO A 12 49.24 -55.08 -3.79
C PRO A 12 49.50 -53.86 -2.89
N ARG A 13 48.41 -53.37 -2.28
CA ARG A 13 48.31 -52.32 -1.26
C ARG A 13 49.00 -52.71 0.07
N PRO A 14 49.61 -51.77 0.83
CA PRO A 14 49.83 -51.91 2.27
C PRO A 14 48.84 -51.10 3.14
N PRO A 15 48.72 -51.42 4.46
CA PRO A 15 47.56 -51.06 5.28
C PRO A 15 47.70 -49.79 6.14
N SER A 16 46.53 -49.42 6.69
CA SER A 16 46.19 -48.32 7.61
C SER A 16 46.97 -48.26 8.93
N SER A 17 47.16 -47.04 9.44
CA SER A 17 47.22 -46.76 10.89
C SER A 17 46.62 -45.39 11.19
N ALA A 18 45.70 -45.36 12.15
CA ALA A 18 45.06 -44.17 12.71
C ALA A 18 45.94 -43.42 13.73
N ASP A 19 45.53 -42.18 13.99
CA ASP A 19 45.81 -41.31 15.14
C ASP A 19 47.22 -40.71 15.34
N SER A 20 47.36 -39.42 15.03
CA SER A 20 47.69 -38.37 16.03
C SER A 20 47.79 -36.95 15.42
N THR A 21 46.80 -36.13 15.78
CA THR A 21 46.85 -34.71 16.19
C THR A 21 47.89 -33.76 15.54
N SER A 22 47.39 -32.84 14.70
CA SER A 22 47.82 -31.44 14.75
C SER A 22 46.65 -30.57 14.27
N GLY A 23 46.08 -29.81 15.19
CA GLY A 23 44.96 -28.92 14.92
C GLY A 23 45.33 -27.84 13.91
N TYR A 24 44.63 -27.85 12.79
CA TYR A 24 44.37 -26.63 12.04
C TYR A 24 42.94 -26.24 12.36
N PHE A 25 42.82 -25.20 13.19
CA PHE A 25 41.60 -24.44 13.35
C PHE A 25 41.27 -23.83 11.98
N SER A 26 40.39 -24.49 11.22
CA SER A 26 39.61 -23.83 10.18
C SER A 26 38.53 -22.99 10.88
N SER A 27 38.94 -21.95 11.60
CA SER A 27 38.09 -20.80 11.90
C SER A 27 38.03 -19.94 10.64
N GLY A 28 37.39 -20.51 9.63
CA GLY A 28 36.85 -19.83 8.46
C GLY A 28 35.39 -20.23 8.36
N VAL A 29 34.66 -20.05 9.47
CA VAL A 29 33.22 -19.84 9.38
C VAL A 29 33.11 -18.59 8.53
N SER A 30 32.92 -18.75 7.22
CA SER A 30 32.19 -17.73 6.50
C SER A 30 30.85 -17.73 7.21
N CYS A 31 30.67 -16.78 8.13
CA CYS A 31 29.34 -16.33 8.48
C CYS A 31 28.78 -15.79 7.16
N ALA A 32 28.29 -16.70 6.30
CA ALA A 32 27.15 -16.37 5.49
C ALA A 32 26.15 -15.99 6.57
N ASP A 33 25.98 -14.68 6.71
CA ASP A 33 24.89 -14.10 7.47
C ASP A 33 23.65 -14.75 6.88
N ASP A 34 23.18 -15.81 7.52
CA ASP A 34 21.99 -16.57 7.12
C ASP A 34 20.84 -15.65 7.49
N GLN A 35 20.72 -14.57 6.70
CA GLN A 35 19.78 -13.50 6.93
C GLN A 35 18.41 -14.13 6.81
N ALA A 36 17.82 -14.37 7.98
CA ALA A 36 16.57 -15.06 8.11
C ALA A 36 15.53 -14.38 7.21
N GLY A 37 15.04 -15.13 6.22
CA GLY A 37 13.93 -14.69 5.40
C GLY A 37 12.68 -14.55 6.26
N LEU A 38 11.87 -13.52 5.99
CA LEU A 38 10.58 -13.30 6.64
C LEU A 38 9.49 -13.49 5.60
N SER A 39 8.50 -14.33 5.88
CA SER A 39 7.29 -14.43 5.07
C SER A 39 6.06 -14.32 5.97
N ILE A 40 5.13 -13.45 5.57
CA ILE A 40 3.88 -13.17 6.27
C ILE A 40 2.76 -13.25 5.23
N SER A 41 1.80 -14.13 5.46
CA SER A 41 0.57 -14.22 4.67
C SER A 41 -0.63 -14.01 5.58
N LEU A 42 -1.49 -13.07 5.21
CA LEU A 42 -2.72 -12.74 5.92
C LEU A 42 -3.88 -12.79 4.93
N GLN A 43 -4.90 -13.56 5.29
CA GLN A 43 -6.15 -13.65 4.54
C GLN A 43 -7.32 -13.33 5.48
N LEU A 44 -8.04 -12.24 5.19
CA LEU A 44 -9.28 -11.90 5.86
C LEU A 44 -10.44 -12.24 4.91
N ARG A 45 -11.16 -13.31 5.24
CA ARG A 45 -12.31 -13.76 4.45
C ARG A 45 -13.56 -13.03 4.90
N ARG A 46 -14.20 -12.35 3.94
CA ARG A 46 -15.47 -11.65 4.10
C ARG A 46 -15.55 -10.72 5.33
N PRO A 47 -14.55 -9.85 5.62
CA PRO A 47 -14.78 -8.75 6.54
C PRO A 47 -16.00 -7.94 6.11
N GLU A 48 -16.85 -7.62 7.09
CA GLU A 48 -17.97 -6.70 6.94
C GLU A 48 -17.72 -5.48 7.81
N VAL A 49 -17.67 -4.31 7.20
CA VAL A 49 -17.49 -3.04 7.90
C VAL A 49 -18.74 -2.21 7.71
N MET A 50 -19.41 -1.87 8.81
CA MET A 50 -20.58 -1.01 8.79
C MET A 50 -20.17 0.42 9.16
N LEU A 51 -20.41 1.34 8.24
CA LEU A 51 -20.22 2.77 8.44
C LEU A 51 -21.59 3.39 8.72
N PHE A 52 -21.72 4.12 9.81
CA PHE A 52 -22.93 4.85 10.16
C PHE A 52 -22.51 6.12 10.87
N ALA A 53 -23.31 7.18 10.69
CA ALA A 53 -23.12 8.41 11.42
C ALA A 53 -24.15 8.49 12.57
N GLY A 54 -23.67 8.72 13.78
CA GLY A 54 -24.49 8.91 14.96
C GLY A 54 -24.91 10.38 15.07
N LYS A 55 -26.12 10.74 14.64
CA LYS A 55 -26.68 12.06 15.00
C LYS A 55 -26.97 12.08 16.50
N ALA A 56 -26.01 12.56 17.28
CA ALA A 56 -26.18 12.86 18.69
C ALA A 56 -27.14 14.07 18.82
N GLY A 57 -28.40 13.79 19.14
CA GLY A 57 -29.40 14.81 19.46
C GLY A 57 -30.52 14.94 18.44
N ASP A 58 -31.43 13.97 18.41
CA ASP A 58 -32.82 14.26 18.80
C ASP A 58 -33.60 12.95 18.85
N GLY A 59 -34.28 12.72 19.96
CA GLY A 59 -35.02 11.50 20.24
C GLY A 59 -36.30 11.38 19.41
N VAL A 60 -36.21 11.21 18.09
CA VAL A 60 -37.31 10.75 17.23
C VAL A 60 -36.72 10.03 16.00
N GLY A 61 -36.70 8.70 16.03
CA GLY A 61 -36.95 7.82 14.87
C GLY A 61 -36.33 8.10 13.50
N VAL A 62 -35.16 8.74 13.39
CA VAL A 62 -34.45 8.83 12.11
C VAL A 62 -33.74 7.49 11.90
N THR A 63 -34.18 6.72 10.91
CA THR A 63 -33.49 5.53 10.45
C THR A 63 -32.04 5.90 10.13
N SER A 64 -31.10 5.56 11.02
CA SER A 64 -29.68 5.84 10.83
C SER A 64 -29.24 5.14 9.54
N GLN A 65 -28.85 5.95 8.56
CA GLN A 65 -28.42 5.45 7.27
C GLN A 65 -27.02 4.88 7.45
N ALA A 66 -26.85 3.63 7.07
CA ALA A 66 -25.58 2.93 7.18
C ALA A 66 -25.13 2.45 5.80
N LEU A 67 -23.82 2.39 5.62
CA LEU A 67 -23.16 1.80 4.45
C LEU A 67 -22.43 0.55 4.91
N LEU A 68 -22.71 -0.56 4.24
CA LEU A 68 -22.08 -1.84 4.51
C LEU A 68 -21.02 -2.09 3.45
N LEU A 69 -19.75 -2.06 3.84
CA LEU A 69 -18.61 -2.41 3.02
C LEU A 69 -18.27 -3.88 3.22
N ARG A 70 -18.06 -4.58 2.11
CA ARG A 70 -17.68 -6.00 2.08
C ARG A 70 -16.57 -6.20 1.07
N THR A 71 -15.57 -6.99 1.43
CA THR A 71 -14.43 -7.32 0.58
C THR A 71 -13.77 -8.59 1.10
N GLU A 72 -12.96 -9.28 0.29
CA GLU A 72 -11.97 -10.23 0.78
C GLU A 72 -10.59 -9.59 0.68
N PHE A 73 -9.81 -9.65 1.76
CA PHE A 73 -8.49 -9.02 1.81
C PHE A 73 -7.39 -10.09 1.88
N LEU A 74 -6.41 -9.96 0.99
CA LEU A 74 -5.20 -10.77 0.96
C LEU A 74 -3.98 -9.86 1.07
N LEU A 75 -3.02 -10.30 1.87
CA LEU A 75 -1.74 -9.64 2.05
C LEU A 75 -0.66 -10.72 2.11
N ASP A 76 0.23 -10.71 1.13
CA ASP A 76 1.40 -11.58 1.09
C ASP A 76 2.65 -10.72 1.08
N TYR A 77 3.50 -10.93 2.07
CA TYR A 77 4.75 -10.22 2.26
C TYR A 77 5.89 -11.22 2.40
N SER A 78 6.98 -11.00 1.68
CA SER A 78 8.17 -11.83 1.74
C SER A 78 9.43 -11.00 1.61
N ARG A 79 10.37 -11.19 2.54
CA ARG A 79 11.69 -10.58 2.52
C ARG A 79 12.75 -11.68 2.49
N HIS A 80 13.61 -11.59 1.50
CA HIS A 80 14.85 -12.36 1.36
C HIS A 80 16.03 -11.38 1.25
N PRO A 81 17.28 -11.82 1.43
CA PRO A 81 18.44 -10.95 1.27
C PRO A 81 18.45 -10.30 -0.12
N GLY A 82 18.41 -8.97 -0.15
CA GLY A 82 18.36 -8.18 -1.38
C GLY A 82 17.06 -8.21 -2.18
N HIS A 83 15.99 -8.83 -1.66
CA HIS A 83 14.68 -8.92 -2.31
C HIS A 83 13.54 -8.74 -1.31
N ASP A 84 12.67 -7.76 -1.53
CA ASP A 84 11.46 -7.53 -0.73
C ASP A 84 10.24 -7.53 -1.67
N ASN A 85 9.17 -8.21 -1.29
CA ASN A 85 7.95 -8.31 -2.08
C ASN A 85 6.73 -8.19 -1.16
N LEU A 86 5.77 -7.39 -1.60
CA LEU A 86 4.52 -7.14 -0.95
C LEU A 86 3.43 -7.17 -2.01
N VAL A 87 2.43 -8.02 -1.82
CA VAL A 87 1.22 -8.06 -2.64
C VAL A 87 0.03 -7.90 -1.70
N CYS A 88 -0.88 -7.01 -2.06
CA CYS A 88 -2.09 -6.69 -1.33
C CYS A 88 -3.24 -6.69 -2.33
N SER A 89 -4.31 -7.43 -2.06
CA SER A 89 -5.49 -7.42 -2.92
C SER A 89 -6.78 -7.31 -2.11
N LEU A 90 -7.70 -6.51 -2.65
CA LEU A 90 -9.09 -6.43 -2.23
C LEU A 90 -9.93 -7.09 -3.33
N SER A 91 -10.57 -8.21 -3.02
CA SER A 91 -11.41 -8.94 -3.98
C SER A 91 -12.88 -8.76 -3.68
N GLY A 92 -13.68 -8.47 -4.72
CA GLY A 92 -15.12 -8.29 -4.62
C GLY A 92 -15.53 -7.15 -3.70
N LEU A 93 -14.74 -6.08 -3.63
CA LEU A 93 -15.06 -4.88 -2.85
C LEU A 93 -16.38 -4.29 -3.36
N HIS A 94 -17.37 -4.21 -2.49
CA HIS A 94 -18.66 -3.58 -2.79
C HIS A 94 -19.22 -2.88 -1.56
N ILE A 95 -20.09 -1.90 -1.81
CA ILE A 95 -20.76 -1.11 -0.76
C ILE A 95 -22.26 -1.16 -0.99
N ILE A 96 -23.02 -1.50 0.06
CA ILE A 96 -24.48 -1.57 0.05
C ILE A 96 -25.03 -0.51 1.00
N SER A 97 -26.01 0.28 0.57
CA SER A 97 -26.73 1.18 1.48
C SER A 97 -27.80 0.40 2.26
N ASN A 98 -27.84 0.54 3.58
CA ASN A 98 -28.89 -0.01 4.45
C ASN A 98 -30.09 0.97 4.56
N ASN A 99 -30.69 1.31 3.41
CA ASN A 99 -31.92 2.10 3.33
C ASN A 99 -33.14 1.16 3.24
N ARG A 100 -34.36 1.72 3.26
CA ARG A 100 -35.63 0.96 3.15
C ARG A 100 -35.65 -0.04 1.98
N LYS A 101 -34.88 0.23 0.92
CA LYS A 101 -34.53 -0.71 -0.14
C LYS A 101 -33.00 -0.76 -0.26
N PRO A 102 -32.35 -1.89 0.06
CA PRO A 102 -30.92 -2.06 -0.14
C PRO A 102 -30.54 -1.85 -1.61
N HIS A 103 -29.47 -1.11 -1.86
CA HIS A 103 -28.95 -0.93 -3.21
C HIS A 103 -27.41 -0.88 -3.17
N LEU A 104 -26.79 -1.31 -4.26
CA LEU A 104 -25.34 -1.27 -4.46
C LEU A 104 -24.89 0.16 -4.77
N VAL A 105 -24.19 0.76 -3.81
CA VAL A 105 -23.54 2.06 -3.96
C VAL A 105 -22.26 1.92 -4.77
N LEU A 106 -21.46 0.90 -4.47
CA LEU A 106 -20.30 0.48 -5.25
C LEU A 106 -20.55 -0.96 -5.68
N HIS A 107 -20.57 -1.20 -6.99
CA HIS A 107 -20.62 -2.57 -7.53
C HIS A 107 -19.30 -3.29 -7.29
N PRO A 108 -19.32 -4.64 -7.20
CA PRO A 108 -18.11 -5.43 -6.94
C PRO A 108 -16.95 -5.07 -7.88
N CYS A 109 -15.84 -4.67 -7.29
CA CYS A 109 -14.59 -4.40 -7.98
C CYS A 109 -13.41 -5.01 -7.22
N ASP A 110 -12.37 -5.39 -7.96
CA ASP A 110 -11.09 -5.84 -7.44
C ASP A 110 -10.04 -4.73 -7.51
N LEU A 111 -9.19 -4.69 -6.48
CA LEU A 111 -8.03 -3.80 -6.35
C LEU A 111 -6.80 -4.66 -6.04
N GLU A 112 -5.70 -4.46 -6.76
CA GLU A 112 -4.43 -5.13 -6.47
C GLU A 112 -3.31 -4.10 -6.41
N PHE A 113 -2.50 -4.20 -5.37
CA PHE A 113 -1.28 -3.46 -5.18
C PHE A 113 -0.12 -4.43 -5.01
N SER A 114 0.95 -4.23 -5.77
CA SER A 114 2.20 -4.94 -5.56
C SER A 114 3.36 -3.96 -5.42
N LYS A 115 4.31 -4.31 -4.57
CA LYS A 115 5.56 -3.60 -4.35
C LYS A 115 6.67 -4.64 -4.31
N THR A 116 7.59 -4.55 -5.26
CA THR A 116 8.79 -5.36 -5.34
C THR A 116 10.00 -4.46 -5.23
N PHE A 117 10.94 -4.81 -4.37
CA PHE A 117 12.24 -4.18 -4.29
C PHE A 117 13.32 -5.23 -4.50
N LYS A 118 14.28 -4.93 -5.38
CA LYS A 118 15.47 -5.75 -5.59
C LYS A 118 16.69 -4.87 -5.53
N SER A 119 17.77 -5.33 -4.89
CA SER A 119 19.00 -4.55 -4.76
C SER A 119 19.60 -4.10 -6.09
N GLU A 120 19.41 -4.87 -7.17
CA GLU A 120 19.94 -4.55 -8.52
C GLU A 120 18.97 -3.73 -9.39
N GLU A 121 17.65 -3.92 -9.23
CA GLU A 121 16.63 -3.31 -10.10
C GLU A 121 15.95 -2.08 -9.45
N GLY A 122 16.09 -1.91 -8.13
CA GLY A 122 15.43 -0.87 -7.35
C GLY A 122 14.00 -1.22 -6.95
N LEU A 123 13.15 -0.20 -6.83
CA LEU A 123 11.79 -0.28 -6.31
C LEU A 123 10.76 -0.19 -7.45
N LYS A 124 9.89 -1.19 -7.55
CA LYS A 124 8.78 -1.22 -8.50
C LYS A 124 7.47 -1.42 -7.75
N MET A 125 6.51 -0.54 -8.03
CA MET A 125 5.16 -0.61 -7.52
C MET A 125 4.15 -0.67 -8.67
N LEU A 126 3.12 -1.47 -8.52
CA LEU A 126 2.02 -1.57 -9.48
C LEU A 126 0.70 -1.55 -8.71
N THR A 127 -0.18 -0.64 -9.09
CA THR A 127 -1.57 -0.58 -8.64
C THR A 127 -2.46 -0.85 -9.84
N SER A 128 -3.26 -1.91 -9.76
CA SER A 128 -4.27 -2.23 -10.77
C SER A 128 -5.66 -2.18 -10.16
N VAL A 129 -6.57 -1.56 -10.89
CA VAL A 129 -7.97 -1.43 -10.49
C VAL A 129 -8.85 -1.95 -11.61
N SER A 130 -9.72 -2.89 -11.27
CA SER A 130 -10.77 -3.35 -12.17
C SER A 130 -11.81 -2.25 -12.44
N THR A 131 -12.90 -2.58 -13.13
CA THR A 131 -13.95 -1.60 -13.40
C THR A 131 -14.61 -1.13 -12.10
N ILE A 132 -14.51 0.16 -11.81
CA ILE A 132 -15.21 0.82 -10.70
C ILE A 132 -16.55 1.32 -11.20
N ASP A 133 -17.65 0.97 -10.52
CA ASP A 133 -18.99 1.41 -10.88
C ASP A 133 -19.81 1.84 -9.66
N ILE A 134 -20.02 3.15 -9.54
CA ILE A 134 -20.58 3.80 -8.36
C ILE A 134 -21.91 4.45 -8.71
N HIS A 135 -22.92 4.22 -7.88
CA HIS A 135 -24.25 4.80 -8.00
C HIS A 135 -24.56 5.61 -6.73
N LEU A 136 -24.75 6.91 -6.88
CA LEU A 136 -24.93 7.85 -5.77
C LEU A 136 -26.29 8.53 -5.87
N SER A 137 -27.06 8.50 -4.78
CA SER A 137 -28.18 9.42 -4.57
C SER A 137 -27.79 10.51 -3.58
N ALA A 138 -28.52 11.63 -3.56
CA ALA A 138 -28.28 12.73 -2.61
C ALA A 138 -28.20 12.23 -1.16
N THR A 139 -29.10 11.31 -0.81
CA THR A 139 -29.14 10.64 0.49
C THR A 139 -27.85 9.91 0.85
N ILE A 140 -27.28 9.16 -0.10
CA ILE A 140 -26.02 8.43 0.11
C ILE A 140 -24.85 9.40 0.23
N VAL A 141 -24.83 10.45 -0.59
CA VAL A 141 -23.80 11.49 -0.50
C VAL A 141 -23.81 12.14 0.88
N HIS A 142 -24.99 12.49 1.42
CA HIS A 142 -25.10 13.00 2.79
C HIS A 142 -24.62 11.99 3.83
N THR A 143 -24.97 10.70 3.68
CA THR A 143 -24.48 9.66 4.61
C THR A 143 -22.95 9.55 4.58
N ILE A 144 -22.33 9.58 3.40
CA ILE A 144 -20.87 9.54 3.25
C ILE A 144 -20.23 10.77 3.91
N LEU A 145 -20.80 11.96 3.68
CA LEU A 145 -20.30 13.20 4.28
C LEU A 145 -20.40 13.18 5.80
N ASP A 146 -21.55 12.78 6.36
CA ASP A 146 -21.77 12.66 7.81
C ASP A 146 -20.75 11.67 8.42
N VAL A 147 -20.50 10.52 7.77
CA VAL A 147 -19.49 9.54 8.22
C VAL A 147 -18.08 10.11 8.17
N ILE A 148 -17.71 10.82 7.10
CA ILE A 148 -16.39 11.44 6.97
C ILE A 148 -16.19 12.51 8.05
N GLU A 149 -17.22 13.32 8.32
CA GLU A 149 -17.19 14.33 9.37
C GLU A 149 -16.98 13.69 10.75
N GLU A 150 -17.74 12.64 11.08
CA GLU A 150 -17.59 11.92 12.34
C GLU A 150 -16.20 11.28 12.47
N ILE A 151 -15.67 10.65 11.41
CA ILE A 151 -14.31 10.13 11.40
C ILE A 151 -13.29 11.24 11.67
N ASN A 152 -13.42 12.39 10.98
CA ASN A 152 -12.51 13.51 11.15
C ASN A 152 -12.57 14.10 12.57
N LEU A 153 -13.76 14.18 13.18
CA LEU A 153 -13.93 14.63 14.57
C LEU A 153 -13.26 13.67 15.57
N ASN A 154 -13.40 12.36 15.37
CA ASN A 154 -12.78 11.36 16.25
C ASN A 154 -11.27 11.21 16.06
N LEU A 155 -10.75 11.59 14.89
CA LEU A 155 -9.31 11.56 14.58
C LEU A 155 -8.59 12.87 14.96
N GLN A 156 -9.32 13.94 15.30
CA GLN A 156 -8.70 15.11 15.92
C GLN A 156 -8.13 14.69 17.27
N THR A 157 -6.80 14.56 17.30
CA THR A 157 -6.05 14.36 18.55
C THR A 157 -6.30 15.60 19.38
N GLU A 158 -6.86 15.44 20.59
CA GLU A 158 -6.88 16.55 21.54
C GLU A 158 -5.43 17.02 21.71
N GLU A 159 -5.13 18.22 21.24
CA GLU A 159 -3.90 18.91 21.61
C GLU A 159 -3.83 18.85 23.14
N PRO A 160 -2.80 18.22 23.74
CA PRO A 160 -2.74 18.08 25.18
C PRO A 160 -2.76 19.47 25.78
N ASP A 161 -3.82 19.75 26.52
CA ASP A 161 -4.00 20.99 27.27
C ASP A 161 -2.71 21.21 28.10
N PRO A 162 -1.95 22.31 27.89
CA PRO A 162 -0.59 22.46 28.44
C PRO A 162 -0.57 22.51 29.98
N LEU A 163 -1.73 22.48 30.63
CA LEU A 163 -1.90 22.56 32.08
C LEU A 163 -2.05 21.19 32.76
N THR A 164 -2.34 20.11 32.02
CA THR A 164 -2.68 18.81 32.63
C THR A 164 -1.56 17.77 32.54
N ASN A 165 -0.50 18.04 31.80
CA ASN A 165 0.65 17.13 31.63
C ASN A 165 1.79 17.35 32.65
N VAL A 166 1.58 18.14 33.70
CA VAL A 166 2.61 18.43 34.71
C VAL A 166 2.69 17.36 35.83
N CYS A 167 1.71 16.46 35.94
CA CYS A 167 1.62 15.58 37.11
C CYS A 167 2.14 14.14 36.91
N HIS A 168 2.64 13.77 35.74
CA HIS A 168 3.12 12.40 35.48
C HIS A 168 4.47 12.34 34.74
N MET A 169 5.46 13.11 35.17
CA MET A 169 6.87 12.79 34.91
C MET A 169 7.71 13.05 36.17
N GLY A 170 7.52 12.18 37.16
CA GLY A 170 8.51 11.99 38.21
C GLY A 170 9.68 11.19 37.66
N SER A 171 10.66 11.86 37.03
CA SER A 171 12.06 11.44 36.91
C SER A 171 12.86 12.59 36.30
N ASP A 172 13.66 13.24 37.15
CA ASP A 172 14.77 14.16 36.85
C ASP A 172 14.61 15.11 35.66
N LEU A 173 13.92 16.23 35.89
CA LEU A 173 14.13 17.43 35.11
C LEU A 173 15.53 17.97 35.45
N GLU A 174 16.53 17.54 34.68
CA GLU A 174 17.90 17.99 34.86
C GLU A 174 17.97 19.51 34.70
N ASP A 175 18.53 20.21 35.69
CA ASP A 175 18.61 21.67 35.70
C ASP A 175 19.42 22.19 34.50
N LEU A 176 18.71 22.79 33.53
CA LEU A 176 19.27 23.35 32.30
C LEU A 176 19.63 24.84 32.43
N TRP A 177 19.28 25.48 33.55
CA TRP A 177 19.39 26.93 33.72
C TRP A 177 20.45 27.36 34.73
N SER A 178 21.00 26.44 35.52
CA SER A 178 22.21 26.71 36.30
C SER A 178 23.47 26.72 35.41
N PRO A 179 24.44 27.62 35.69
CA PRO A 179 25.71 27.63 34.98
C PRO A 179 26.47 26.32 35.22
N LYS A 180 26.52 25.43 34.20
CA LYS A 180 27.32 24.19 34.25
C LYS A 180 28.78 24.50 33.90
N LYS A 181 29.71 23.87 34.64
CA LYS A 181 31.16 24.01 34.40
C LYS A 181 31.49 23.38 33.04
N ILE A 182 32.03 24.18 32.10
CA ILE A 182 32.44 23.68 30.78
C ILE A 182 33.60 22.70 30.98
N ALA A 183 33.29 21.40 30.93
CA ALA A 183 34.34 20.40 30.78
C ALA A 183 34.88 20.50 29.35
N PRO A 184 36.20 20.36 29.13
CA PRO A 184 36.75 20.31 27.79
C PRO A 184 36.14 19.11 27.06
N GLN A 185 35.21 19.38 26.17
CA GLN A 185 34.64 18.41 25.25
C GLN A 185 35.80 17.89 24.41
N MET A 186 36.21 16.64 24.63
CA MET A 186 37.06 15.95 23.67
C MET A 186 36.18 15.64 22.47
N PHE A 187 36.13 16.59 21.53
CA PHE A 187 35.70 16.32 20.17
C PHE A 187 36.59 15.19 19.64
N PRO A 188 36.04 14.10 19.08
CA PRO A 188 36.85 13.15 18.35
C PRO A 188 37.59 13.94 17.26
N GLN A 189 38.90 14.05 17.40
CA GLN A 189 39.76 14.58 16.34
C GLN A 189 39.65 13.60 15.17
N HIS A 190 38.78 13.89 14.21
CA HIS A 190 38.93 13.35 12.88
C HIS A 190 40.21 13.97 12.32
N SER A 191 41.31 13.19 12.38
CA SER A 191 42.53 13.49 11.65
C SER A 191 42.18 13.68 10.19
N VAL A 192 42.42 14.89 9.70
CA VAL A 192 42.33 15.26 8.30
C VAL A 192 43.58 14.72 7.61
N ASP A 193 43.66 13.41 7.43
CA ASP A 193 44.69 12.76 6.63
C ASP A 193 44.02 11.96 5.51
N ASN A 194 43.99 12.58 4.32
CA ASN A 194 43.90 11.96 3.00
C ASN A 194 42.82 10.88 2.79
N VAL A 195 41.56 11.24 3.03
CA VAL A 195 40.44 10.54 2.37
C VAL A 195 40.30 11.17 0.99
N THR A 196 40.83 10.48 -0.02
CA THR A 196 40.45 10.63 -1.42
C THR A 196 38.94 10.89 -1.51
N TYR A 197 38.54 11.95 -2.21
CA TYR A 197 37.16 12.17 -2.65
C TYR A 197 36.74 11.04 -3.60
N GLY A 198 36.55 9.84 -3.06
CA GLY A 198 35.65 8.86 -3.60
C GLY A 198 34.28 9.29 -3.12
N GLN A 199 33.65 10.20 -3.86
CA GLN A 199 32.21 10.29 -3.87
C GLN A 199 31.74 8.90 -4.29
N GLN A 200 31.48 8.01 -3.32
CA GLN A 200 30.76 6.79 -3.59
C GLN A 200 29.45 7.27 -4.18
N CYS A 201 29.35 7.14 -5.49
CA CYS A 201 28.10 7.26 -6.20
C CYS A 201 27.30 6.08 -5.65
N GLU A 202 26.54 6.31 -4.57
CA GLU A 202 25.44 5.42 -4.22
C GLU A 202 24.65 5.30 -5.51
N SER A 203 24.74 4.13 -6.14
CA SER A 203 24.01 3.83 -7.36
C SER A 203 22.56 4.10 -7.03
N ARG A 204 22.00 5.20 -7.55
CA ARG A 204 20.63 5.59 -7.26
C ARG A 204 19.74 4.47 -7.77
N LEU A 205 19.12 3.75 -6.85
CA LEU A 205 18.21 2.67 -7.20
C LEU A 205 17.02 3.28 -7.93
N SER A 206 16.65 2.69 -9.07
CA SER A 206 15.51 3.17 -9.86
C SER A 206 14.22 2.97 -9.07
N GLU A 207 13.33 3.94 -9.14
CA GLU A 207 11.99 3.83 -8.57
C GLU A 207 10.95 3.92 -9.67
N SER A 208 9.93 3.06 -9.63
CA SER A 208 8.81 3.07 -10.59
C SER A 208 7.49 2.74 -9.91
N LEU A 209 6.44 3.49 -10.24
CA LEU A 209 5.06 3.26 -9.81
C LEU A 209 4.17 3.35 -11.04
N THR A 210 3.46 2.29 -11.36
CA THR A 210 2.44 2.29 -12.41
C THR A 210 1.06 2.14 -11.79
N VAL A 211 0.14 3.01 -12.15
CA VAL A 211 -1.27 2.97 -11.75
C VAL A 211 -2.13 2.81 -12.99
N CYS A 212 -2.96 1.78 -13.01
CA CYS A 212 -3.90 1.53 -14.11
C CYS A 212 -5.34 1.41 -13.58
N MET A 213 -6.19 2.34 -14.00
CA MET A 213 -7.63 2.32 -13.80
C MET A 213 -8.31 2.25 -15.16
N THR A 214 -8.69 1.03 -15.55
CA THR A 214 -9.23 0.76 -16.89
C THR A 214 -10.58 1.42 -17.15
N LYS A 215 -11.43 1.52 -16.12
CA LYS A 215 -12.79 2.08 -16.25
C LYS A 215 -13.36 2.49 -14.90
N LEU A 216 -13.76 3.74 -14.80
CA LEU A 216 -14.58 4.31 -13.73
C LEU A 216 -15.91 4.75 -14.33
N ARG A 217 -17.02 4.38 -13.69
CA ARG A 217 -18.35 4.91 -13.96
C ARG A 217 -18.96 5.41 -12.66
N VAL A 218 -19.40 6.66 -12.64
CA VAL A 218 -20.15 7.23 -11.52
C VAL A 218 -21.49 7.70 -12.06
N VAL A 219 -22.59 7.25 -11.46
CA VAL A 219 -23.95 7.62 -11.83
C VAL A 219 -24.60 8.37 -10.67
N LEU A 220 -25.05 9.59 -10.93
CA LEU A 220 -25.85 10.36 -9.98
C LEU A 220 -27.33 10.08 -10.25
N GLU A 221 -28.02 9.61 -9.22
CA GLU A 221 -29.41 9.17 -9.27
C GLU A 221 -30.28 10.12 -8.43
N LEU A 222 -31.41 10.53 -9.00
CA LEU A 222 -32.46 11.25 -8.29
C LEU A 222 -33.54 10.27 -7.84
N GLU A 223 -34.01 10.42 -6.61
CA GLU A 223 -35.19 9.74 -6.10
C GLU A 223 -36.35 10.76 -6.02
N PRO A 224 -37.34 10.70 -6.94
CA PRO A 224 -38.45 11.65 -6.95
C PRO A 224 -39.33 11.50 -5.71
N ALA A 225 -39.72 12.63 -5.11
CA ALA A 225 -40.72 12.63 -4.06
C ALA A 225 -42.12 12.33 -4.64
N GLY A 226 -42.88 11.43 -3.99
CA GLY A 226 -44.28 11.15 -4.35
C GLY A 226 -44.59 9.69 -4.71
N ALA A 227 -45.54 9.46 -5.63
CA ALA A 227 -46.10 8.15 -5.99
C ALA A 227 -45.10 7.18 -6.66
N LEU A 228 -43.91 7.66 -7.03
CA LEU A 228 -42.79 6.87 -7.58
C LEU A 228 -41.69 6.63 -6.54
N THR A 229 -42.05 6.60 -5.26
CA THR A 229 -41.14 6.42 -4.13
C THR A 229 -40.34 5.11 -4.29
N GLY A 230 -39.01 5.23 -4.35
CA GLY A 230 -38.09 4.13 -4.59
C GLY A 230 -37.81 3.79 -6.06
N VAL A 231 -38.23 4.60 -7.02
CA VAL A 231 -37.71 4.58 -8.40
C VAL A 231 -36.57 5.60 -8.50
N LYS A 232 -35.39 5.14 -8.86
CA LYS A 232 -34.22 5.99 -9.05
C LYS A 232 -34.05 6.32 -10.53
N VAL A 233 -33.87 7.60 -10.83
CA VAL A 233 -33.68 8.09 -12.20
C VAL A 233 -32.23 8.58 -12.33
N PRO A 234 -31.42 8.00 -13.23
CA PRO A 234 -30.07 8.50 -13.46
C PRO A 234 -30.14 9.88 -14.13
N VAL A 235 -29.38 10.84 -13.61
CA VAL A 235 -29.39 12.23 -14.09
C VAL A 235 -28.06 12.59 -14.72
N VAL A 236 -26.94 12.17 -14.11
CA VAL A 236 -25.59 12.47 -14.58
C VAL A 236 -24.76 11.19 -14.55
N MET A 237 -23.92 11.00 -15.55
CA MET A 237 -22.95 9.92 -15.62
C MET A 237 -21.57 10.51 -15.91
N VAL A 238 -20.60 10.11 -15.10
CA VAL A 238 -19.18 10.37 -15.32
C VAL A 238 -18.53 9.04 -15.71
N ARG A 239 -17.74 9.05 -16.77
CA ARG A 239 -16.86 7.95 -17.17
C ARG A 239 -15.43 8.44 -17.18
N ALA A 240 -14.54 7.66 -16.62
CA ALA A 240 -13.12 7.95 -16.70
C ALA A 240 -12.29 6.69 -16.91
N ALA A 241 -11.11 6.86 -17.48
CA ALA A 241 -10.03 5.89 -17.47
C ALA A 241 -8.73 6.64 -17.22
N ALA A 242 -7.81 6.04 -16.48
CA ALA A 242 -6.55 6.68 -16.14
C ALA A 242 -5.41 5.67 -16.15
N GLU A 243 -4.30 6.05 -16.74
CA GLU A 243 -3.02 5.34 -16.67
C GLU A 243 -1.94 6.35 -16.31
N ALA A 244 -1.10 6.02 -15.33
CA ALA A 244 0.00 6.88 -14.93
C ALA A 244 1.22 6.06 -14.52
N SER A 245 2.40 6.55 -14.86
CA SER A 245 3.69 6.03 -14.45
C SER A 245 4.52 7.14 -13.82
N LEU A 246 4.95 6.93 -12.57
CA LEU A 246 5.91 7.78 -11.86
C LEU A 246 7.26 7.07 -11.78
N HIS A 247 8.33 7.82 -11.97
CA HIS A 247 9.70 7.35 -11.85
C HIS A 247 10.52 8.26 -10.93
N ASP A 248 11.46 7.66 -10.20
CA ASP A 248 12.51 8.31 -9.41
C ASP A 248 12.00 9.45 -8.49
N TRP A 249 10.84 9.26 -7.87
CA TRP A 249 10.14 10.29 -7.09
C TRP A 249 10.92 10.76 -5.85
N SER A 250 11.85 9.95 -5.33
CA SER A 250 12.73 10.33 -4.22
C SER A 250 13.83 11.32 -4.64
N SER A 251 14.12 11.44 -5.94
CA SER A 251 15.27 12.21 -6.42
C SER A 251 14.92 13.24 -7.51
N SER A 252 14.28 12.82 -8.59
CA SER A 252 13.89 13.68 -9.71
C SER A 252 12.68 13.06 -10.35
N VAL A 253 11.50 13.44 -9.86
CA VAL A 253 10.24 12.84 -10.28
C VAL A 253 10.00 13.03 -11.77
N HIS A 254 9.79 11.94 -12.47
CA HIS A 254 9.29 11.93 -13.84
C HIS A 254 7.92 11.27 -13.85
N MET A 255 6.91 11.98 -14.37
CA MET A 255 5.55 11.48 -14.44
C MET A 255 5.06 11.53 -15.88
N GLN A 256 4.51 10.41 -16.35
CA GLN A 256 3.74 10.33 -17.57
C GLN A 256 2.37 9.76 -17.21
N GLY A 257 1.31 10.31 -17.79
CA GLY A 257 -0.03 9.76 -17.58
C GLY A 257 -1.01 10.25 -18.62
N GLU A 258 -2.07 9.47 -18.78
CA GLU A 258 -3.21 9.73 -19.64
C GLU A 258 -4.48 9.61 -18.80
N VAL A 259 -5.36 10.60 -18.92
CA VAL A 259 -6.69 10.56 -18.28
C VAL A 259 -7.73 10.84 -19.36
N GLN A 260 -8.64 9.89 -19.53
CA GLN A 260 -9.82 10.05 -20.37
C GLN A 260 -11.00 10.35 -19.45
N LEU A 261 -11.74 11.43 -19.75
CA LEU A 261 -12.90 11.85 -18.96
C LEU A 261 -14.06 12.18 -19.89
N GLN A 262 -15.22 11.62 -19.60
CA GLN A 262 -16.48 11.94 -20.27
C GLN A 262 -17.56 12.18 -19.22
N VAL A 263 -18.26 13.30 -19.33
CA VAL A 263 -19.42 13.60 -18.48
C VAL A 263 -20.64 13.73 -19.37
N SER A 264 -21.74 13.09 -18.98
CA SER A 264 -23.00 13.10 -19.71
C SER A 264 -24.16 13.31 -18.76
N TYR A 265 -25.22 13.96 -19.24
CA TYR A 265 -26.50 14.04 -18.53
C TYR A 265 -27.56 13.24 -19.28
N TYR A 266 -28.59 12.79 -18.58
CA TYR A 266 -29.70 12.07 -19.18
C TYR A 266 -30.80 13.05 -19.61
N ASN A 267 -31.05 13.16 -20.92
CA ASN A 267 -32.12 13.99 -21.46
C ASN A 267 -33.42 13.18 -21.57
N ALA A 268 -34.34 13.42 -20.65
CA ALA A 268 -35.62 12.70 -20.58
C ALA A 268 -36.55 12.95 -21.79
N ASN A 269 -36.40 14.09 -22.49
CA ASN A 269 -37.25 14.42 -23.64
C ASN A 269 -36.95 13.53 -24.86
N VAL A 270 -35.69 13.15 -25.03
CA VAL A 270 -35.22 12.29 -26.14
C VAL A 270 -34.86 10.87 -25.68
N GLY A 271 -34.79 10.61 -24.37
CA GLY A 271 -34.46 9.30 -23.81
C GLY A 271 -33.01 8.88 -24.05
N ALA A 272 -32.08 9.84 -24.10
CA ALA A 272 -30.69 9.61 -24.48
C ALA A 272 -29.71 10.32 -23.52
N TRP A 273 -28.48 9.79 -23.46
CA TRP A 273 -27.35 10.43 -22.78
C TRP A 273 -26.72 11.45 -23.72
N GLU A 274 -26.61 12.70 -23.26
CA GLU A 274 -26.00 13.79 -23.99
C GLU A 274 -24.72 14.25 -23.26
N PRO A 275 -23.64 14.60 -23.97
CA PRO A 275 -22.42 15.09 -23.34
C PRO A 275 -22.71 16.40 -22.59
N LEU A 276 -22.31 16.46 -21.31
CA LEU A 276 -22.38 17.67 -20.50
C LEU A 276 -21.17 18.59 -20.77
N VAL A 277 -20.01 17.97 -21.00
CA VAL A 277 -18.77 18.66 -21.36
C VAL A 277 -18.49 18.34 -22.83
N GLU A 278 -18.50 19.37 -23.67
CA GLU A 278 -18.15 19.22 -25.09
C GLU A 278 -16.63 19.03 -25.24
N PRO A 279 -16.18 18.00 -25.99
CA PRO A 279 -14.75 17.84 -26.27
C PRO A 279 -14.27 19.03 -27.12
N GLN A 280 -13.35 19.82 -26.58
CA GLN A 280 -12.65 20.84 -27.35
C GLN A 280 -11.73 20.12 -28.35
N VAL A 281 -12.06 20.21 -29.64
CA VAL A 281 -11.14 19.79 -30.70
C VAL A 281 -10.28 21.01 -31.02
N GLU A 282 -9.02 21.02 -30.59
CA GLU A 282 -8.05 21.97 -31.13
C GLU A 282 -7.84 21.61 -32.62
N VAL A 283 -8.18 22.55 -33.51
CA VAL A 283 -8.05 22.44 -34.98
C VAL A 283 -6.69 22.98 -35.43
#